data_AF-A0A954E245-F1
#
_entry.id   AF-A0A954E245-F1
#
_cell.length_a   1.000
_cell.length_b   1.000
_cell.length_c   1.000
_cell.angle_alpha   90.00
_cell.angle_beta   90.00
_cell.angle_gamma   90.00
#
_symmetry.space_group_name_H-M   'P 1'
#
loop_
_entity.id
_entity.type
_entity.pdbx_description
1 polymer ?
#
loop_
_entity_poly.entity_id
_entity_poly.type
_entity_poly.pdbx_seq_one_letter_code
_entity_poly.pdbx_strand_id
1 'polypeptide(L)'
;MRLFPKTRLGKLRFALLLAVPISLGAGFFHFTNMPGESFAGPFEPLSPEEAALSVRLSEHVTRLAGGIGARDVTRPEALESAARLILAAWTEMGYEVREQEYDSQGTAVRNLFVELPGASARGEI
;
A
#
# COMPACT_ATOMS: atom_id res chain seq x y z
N MET A 1 30.13 33.37 29.60
CA MET A 1 29.54 32.02 29.84
C MET A 1 30.58 30.96 29.51
N ARG A 2 30.97 30.11 30.47
CA ARG A 2 31.92 29.00 30.22
C ARG A 2 31.12 27.82 29.65
N LEU A 3 31.23 27.59 28.34
CA LEU A 3 30.41 26.63 27.60
C LEU A 3 30.79 25.15 27.84
N PHE A 4 31.99 24.87 28.36
CA PHE A 4 32.53 23.51 28.44
C PHE A 4 32.74 23.00 29.88
N PRO A 5 32.25 21.80 30.22
CA PRO A 5 32.37 21.22 31.55
C PRO A 5 33.78 20.67 31.85
N LYS A 6 34.24 20.88 33.09
CA LYS A 6 35.58 20.45 33.54
C LYS A 6 35.62 19.05 34.16
N THR A 7 34.50 18.56 34.72
CA THR A 7 34.41 17.26 35.40
C THR A 7 34.08 16.12 34.44
N ARG A 8 34.51 14.90 34.75
CA ARG A 8 34.22 13.70 33.92
C ARG A 8 32.70 13.49 33.75
N LEU A 9 31.93 13.66 34.82
CA LEU A 9 30.46 13.55 34.77
C LEU A 9 29.80 14.69 33.97
N GLY A 10 30.35 15.91 34.05
CA GLY A 10 29.88 17.04 33.24
C GLY A 10 30.14 16.84 31.75
N LYS A 11 31.31 16.30 31.38
CA LYS A 11 31.63 15.92 30.00
C LYS A 11 30.71 14.84 29.46
N LEU A 12 30.38 13.83 30.27
CA LEU A 12 29.43 12.78 29.88
C LEU A 12 28.01 13.32 29.66
N ARG A 13 27.49 14.15 30.57
CA ARG A 13 26.17 14.78 30.41
C ARG A 13 26.10 15.68 29.19
N PHE A 14 27.16 16.46 28.95
CA PHE A 14 27.27 17.31 27.77
C PHE A 14 27.33 16.49 26.47
N ALA A 15 28.05 15.36 26.47
CA ALA A 15 28.06 14.44 25.34
C ALA A 15 26.68 13.82 25.08
N LEU A 16 25.96 13.38 26.12
CA LEU A 16 24.60 12.84 25.98
C LEU A 16 23.60 13.88 25.47
N LEU A 17 23.69 15.13 25.98
CA LEU A 17 22.86 16.25 25.52
C LEU A 17 23.03 16.55 24.03
N LEU A 18 24.19 16.27 23.44
CA LEU A 18 24.44 16.41 22.01
C LEU A 18 24.09 15.14 21.23
N ALA A 19 24.42 13.96 21.75
CA ALA A 19 24.24 12.70 21.05
C ALA A 19 22.76 12.33 20.84
N VAL A 20 21.89 12.61 21.81
CA VAL A 20 20.44 12.32 21.72
C VAL A 20 19.78 13.08 20.55
N PRO A 21 19.86 14.42 20.44
CA PRO A 21 19.23 15.13 19.33
C PRO A 21 19.85 14.78 17.97
N ILE A 22 21.16 14.49 17.91
CA ILE A 22 21.82 14.02 16.68
C ILE A 22 21.25 12.68 16.24
N SER A 23 21.10 11.73 17.16
CA SER A 23 20.57 10.39 16.86
C SER A 23 19.10 10.46 16.44
N LEU A 24 18.30 11.30 17.11
CA LEU A 24 16.90 11.54 16.74
C LEU A 24 16.78 12.19 15.36
N GLY A 25 17.64 13.17 15.04
CA GLY A 25 17.67 13.82 13.73
C GLY A 25 18.09 12.87 12.61
N ALA A 26 19.10 12.03 12.85
CA ALA A 26 19.54 11.02 11.89
C ALA A 26 18.47 9.95 11.64
N GLY A 27 17.80 9.48 12.70
CA GLY A 27 16.68 8.55 12.59
C GLY A 27 15.52 9.15 11.80
N PHE A 28 15.12 10.38 12.14
CA PHE A 28 14.09 11.11 11.39
C PHE A 28 14.44 11.20 9.91
N PHE A 29 15.66 11.65 9.57
CA PHE A 29 16.12 11.74 8.18
C PHE A 29 16.11 10.39 7.46
N HIS A 30 16.50 9.30 8.13
CA HIS A 30 16.47 7.97 7.54
C HIS A 30 15.05 7.45 7.28
N PHE A 31 14.10 7.73 8.17
CA PHE A 31 12.70 7.32 8.00
C PHE A 31 11.91 8.22 7.04
N THR A 32 12.24 9.51 6.95
CA THR A 32 11.53 10.44 6.05
C THR A 32 12.08 10.44 4.63
N ASN A 33 13.36 10.11 4.45
CA ASN A 33 13.86 9.81 3.11
C ASN A 33 13.48 8.36 2.83
N MET A 34 12.31 8.16 2.19
CA MET A 34 11.95 6.85 1.68
C MET A 34 13.11 6.37 0.79
N PRO A 35 13.82 5.28 1.16
CA PRO A 35 14.93 4.79 0.37
C PRO A 35 14.35 4.19 -0.91
N GLY A 36 14.43 4.96 -1.99
CA GLY A 36 13.95 4.60 -3.31
C GLY A 36 14.27 5.71 -4.30
N GLU A 37 14.59 5.34 -5.54
CA GLU A 37 14.75 6.30 -6.64
C GLU A 37 13.35 6.81 -7.00
N SER A 38 12.98 8.00 -6.52
CA SER A 38 11.77 8.68 -7.01
C SER A 38 11.98 9.07 -8.46
N PHE A 39 11.01 8.79 -9.33
CA PHE A 39 11.06 9.27 -10.70
C PHE A 39 11.11 10.81 -10.71
N ALA A 40 12.18 11.37 -11.29
CA ALA A 40 12.43 12.82 -11.35
C ALA A 40 12.57 13.32 -12.80
N GLY A 41 12.14 12.53 -13.78
CA GLY A 41 12.20 12.86 -15.20
C GLY A 41 10.99 13.67 -15.69
N PRO A 42 11.07 14.22 -16.92
CA PRO A 42 9.88 14.73 -17.60
C PRO A 42 8.89 13.58 -17.82
N PHE A 43 7.59 13.90 -17.86
CA PHE A 43 6.58 12.91 -18.16
C PHE A 43 6.74 12.42 -19.61
N GLU A 44 7.07 11.16 -19.78
CA GLU A 44 7.15 10.53 -21.10
C GLU A 44 5.74 10.14 -21.59
N PRO A 45 5.49 10.15 -22.90
CA PRO A 45 4.24 9.61 -23.43
C PRO A 45 4.13 8.12 -23.07
N LEU A 46 2.90 7.67 -22.80
CA LEU A 46 2.65 6.26 -22.49
C LEU A 46 3.16 5.37 -23.62
N SER A 47 3.88 4.32 -23.25
CA SER A 47 4.13 3.20 -24.14
C SER A 47 2.79 2.57 -24.57
N PRO A 48 2.76 1.82 -25.69
CA PRO A 48 1.55 1.12 -26.12
C PRO A 48 0.96 0.20 -25.04
N GLU A 49 1.82 -0.42 -24.24
CA GLU A 49 1.44 -1.30 -23.14
C GLU A 49 0.77 -0.52 -21.99
N GLU A 50 1.35 0.61 -21.60
CA GLU A 50 0.78 1.49 -20.57
C GLU A 50 -0.53 2.15 -21.02
N ALA A 51 -0.64 2.51 -22.31
CA ALA A 51 -1.89 3.02 -22.87
C ALA A 51 -2.99 1.95 -22.82
N ALA A 52 -2.67 0.71 -23.20
CA ALA A 52 -3.62 -0.40 -23.10
C ALA A 52 -4.00 -0.70 -21.64
N LEU A 53 -3.04 -0.61 -20.71
CA LEU A 53 -3.29 -0.76 -19.28
C LEU A 53 -4.22 0.35 -18.76
N SER A 54 -3.97 1.61 -19.16
CA SER A 54 -4.78 2.76 -18.77
C SER A 54 -6.24 2.57 -19.16
N VAL A 55 -6.51 2.09 -20.39
CA VAL A 55 -7.87 1.78 -20.86
C VAL A 55 -8.52 0.71 -19.98
N ARG A 56 -7.86 -0.44 -19.77
CA ARG A 56 -8.42 -1.54 -18.95
C ARG A 56 -8.69 -1.10 -17.51
N LEU A 57 -7.79 -0.33 -16.90
CA LEU A 57 -7.98 0.20 -15.56
C LEU A 57 -9.17 1.17 -15.50
N SER A 58 -9.28 2.06 -16.48
CA SER A 58 -10.40 3.01 -16.58
C SER A 58 -11.74 2.29 -16.70
N GLU A 59 -11.82 1.22 -17.49
CA GLU A 59 -13.03 0.40 -17.63
C GLU A 59 -13.43 -0.23 -16.29
N HIS A 60 -12.49 -0.85 -15.57
CA HIS A 60 -12.77 -1.43 -14.26
C HIS A 60 -13.25 -0.39 -13.25
N VAL A 61 -12.58 0.78 -13.17
CA VAL A 61 -12.97 1.87 -12.27
C VAL A 61 -14.35 2.40 -12.64
N THR A 62 -14.62 2.62 -13.93
CA THR A 62 -15.92 3.13 -14.41
C THR A 62 -17.04 2.16 -14.07
N ARG A 63 -16.84 0.85 -14.27
CA ARG A 63 -17.84 -0.16 -13.90
C ARG A 63 -18.06 -0.23 -12.40
N LEU A 64 -16.99 -0.24 -11.59
CA LEU A 64 -17.09 -0.36 -10.13
C LEU A 64 -17.65 0.90 -9.45
N ALA A 65 -17.14 2.07 -9.81
CA ALA A 65 -17.48 3.33 -9.15
C ALA A 65 -18.67 4.05 -9.80
N GLY A 66 -18.83 3.94 -11.11
CA GLY A 66 -19.93 4.55 -11.85
C GLY A 66 -21.11 3.61 -12.01
N GLY A 67 -20.89 2.46 -12.67
CA GLY A 67 -21.97 1.52 -13.01
C GLY A 67 -22.60 0.84 -11.80
N ILE A 68 -21.79 0.26 -10.91
CA ILE A 68 -22.24 -0.39 -9.68
C ILE A 68 -22.46 0.63 -8.56
N GLY A 69 -21.52 1.58 -8.41
CA GLY A 69 -21.62 2.65 -7.41
C GLY A 69 -21.17 2.22 -6.02
N ALA A 70 -21.91 2.66 -4.99
CA ALA A 70 -21.61 2.34 -3.60
C ALA A 70 -21.81 0.85 -3.30
N ARG A 71 -20.80 0.23 -2.68
CA ARG A 71 -20.66 -1.22 -2.46
C ARG A 71 -20.45 -1.53 -0.98
N ASP A 72 -21.35 -1.02 -0.15
CA ASP A 72 -21.32 -1.23 1.28
C ASP A 72 -22.37 -2.26 1.70
N VAL A 73 -22.30 -2.76 2.94
CA VAL A 73 -23.19 -3.82 3.44
C VAL A 73 -24.68 -3.44 3.43
N THR A 74 -25.02 -2.15 3.38
CA THR A 74 -26.42 -1.71 3.24
C THR A 74 -26.96 -1.88 1.82
N ARG A 75 -26.07 -2.21 0.85
CA ARG A 75 -26.38 -2.45 -0.56
C ARG A 75 -25.87 -3.82 -1.02
N PRO A 76 -26.46 -4.92 -0.51
CA PRO A 76 -25.97 -6.28 -0.77
C PRO A 76 -25.90 -6.61 -2.26
N GLU A 77 -26.86 -6.16 -3.07
CA GLU A 77 -26.86 -6.41 -4.52
C GLU A 77 -25.69 -5.74 -5.25
N ALA A 78 -25.35 -4.51 -4.87
CA ALA A 78 -24.24 -3.76 -5.47
C ALA A 78 -22.89 -4.35 -5.02
N LEU A 79 -22.78 -4.68 -3.73
CA LEU A 79 -21.60 -5.35 -3.17
C LEU A 79 -21.34 -6.71 -3.85
N GLU A 80 -22.38 -7.53 -4.00
CA GLU A 80 -22.28 -8.82 -4.65
C GLU A 80 -22.02 -8.71 -6.17
N SER A 81 -22.58 -7.68 -6.82
CA SER A 81 -22.25 -7.40 -8.23
C SER A 81 -20.79 -7.01 -8.43
N ALA A 82 -20.19 -6.29 -7.47
CA ALA A 82 -18.77 -5.96 -7.48
C ALA A 82 -17.90 -7.20 -7.25
N ALA A 83 -18.28 -8.08 -6.31
CA ALA A 83 -17.59 -9.34 -6.07
C ALA A 83 -17.58 -10.21 -7.34
N ARG A 84 -18.73 -10.39 -8.02
CA ARG A 84 -18.79 -11.13 -9.29
C ARG A 84 -17.93 -10.53 -10.39
N LEU A 85 -17.90 -9.20 -10.50
CA LEU A 85 -17.08 -8.50 -11.48
C LEU A 85 -15.59 -8.83 -11.26
N ILE A 86 -15.11 -8.73 -10.02
CA ILE A 86 -13.71 -8.99 -9.66
C ILE A 86 -13.38 -10.48 -9.86
N LEU A 87 -14.25 -11.38 -9.40
CA LEU A 87 -14.09 -12.82 -9.58
C LEU A 87 -13.94 -13.19 -11.06
N ALA A 88 -14.81 -12.66 -11.92
CA ALA A 88 -14.75 -12.90 -13.35
C ALA A 88 -13.45 -12.38 -13.97
N ALA A 89 -13.05 -11.14 -13.65
CA ALA A 89 -11.83 -10.54 -14.17
C ALA A 89 -10.58 -11.31 -13.75
N TRP A 90 -10.48 -11.72 -12.48
CA TRP A 90 -9.35 -12.50 -12.01
C TRP A 90 -9.31 -13.92 -12.59
N THR A 91 -10.47 -14.55 -12.75
CA THR A 91 -10.56 -15.88 -13.39
C THR A 91 -10.12 -15.80 -14.86
N GLU A 92 -10.53 -14.77 -15.58
CA GLU A 92 -10.12 -14.53 -16.98
C GLU A 92 -8.60 -14.29 -17.11
N MET A 93 -7.99 -13.68 -16.10
CA MET A 93 -6.53 -13.52 -15.99
C MET A 93 -5.80 -14.83 -15.63
N GLY A 94 -6.53 -15.92 -15.34
CA GLY A 94 -5.96 -17.23 -15.01
C GLY A 94 -5.58 -17.39 -13.54
N TYR A 95 -6.07 -16.52 -12.65
CA TYR A 95 -5.81 -16.65 -11.22
C TYR A 95 -6.69 -17.69 -10.54
N GLU A 96 -6.12 -18.40 -9.58
CA GLU A 96 -6.88 -19.22 -8.64
C GLU A 96 -7.48 -18.30 -7.56
N VAL A 97 -8.77 -17.97 -7.72
CA VAL A 97 -9.48 -17.12 -6.77
C VAL A 97 -10.06 -17.98 -5.65
N ARG A 98 -9.75 -17.63 -4.40
CA ARG A 98 -10.35 -18.21 -3.20
C ARG A 98 -11.40 -17.28 -2.62
N GLU A 99 -12.50 -17.86 -2.16
CA GLU A 99 -13.60 -17.13 -1.55
C GLU A 99 -13.71 -17.47 -0.06
N GLN A 100 -14.07 -16.48 0.76
CA GLN A 100 -14.37 -16.68 2.17
C GLN A 100 -15.65 -15.92 2.52
N GLU A 101 -16.74 -16.66 2.73
CA GLU A 101 -18.00 -16.10 3.18
C GLU A 101 -18.01 -15.85 4.69
N TYR A 102 -18.65 -14.77 5.11
CA TYR A 102 -18.89 -14.43 6.51
C TYR A 102 -20.09 -13.50 6.67
N ASP A 103 -20.64 -13.41 7.88
CA ASP A 103 -21.70 -12.44 8.19
C ASP A 103 -21.11 -11.08 8.58
N SER A 104 -21.63 -10.02 7.97
CA SER A 104 -21.35 -8.64 8.36
C SER A 104 -22.66 -7.91 8.57
N GLN A 105 -22.96 -7.57 9.83
CA GLN A 105 -24.18 -6.84 10.22
C GLN A 105 -25.47 -7.57 9.76
N GLY A 106 -25.51 -8.91 9.83
CA GLY A 106 -26.66 -9.70 9.38
C GLY A 106 -26.76 -9.87 7.86
N THR A 107 -25.73 -9.46 7.12
CA THR A 107 -25.63 -9.62 5.66
C THR A 107 -24.48 -10.57 5.34
N ALA A 108 -24.78 -11.64 4.60
CA ALA A 108 -23.75 -12.53 4.06
C ALA A 108 -22.89 -11.78 3.03
N VAL A 109 -21.58 -11.76 3.26
CA VAL A 109 -20.59 -11.12 2.41
C VAL A 109 -19.42 -12.07 2.18
N ARG A 110 -18.58 -11.79 1.18
CA ARG A 110 -17.41 -12.62 0.86
C ARG A 110 -16.17 -11.81 0.58
N ASN A 111 -15.05 -12.28 1.12
CA ASN A 111 -13.72 -11.87 0.69
C ASN A 111 -13.30 -12.70 -0.53
N LEU A 112 -12.56 -12.07 -1.45
CA LEU A 112 -11.94 -12.72 -2.59
C LEU A 112 -10.42 -12.59 -2.45
N PHE A 113 -9.70 -13.68 -2.61
CA PHE A 113 -8.24 -13.73 -2.48
C PHE A 113 -7.62 -14.34 -3.73
N VAL A 114 -6.48 -13.77 -4.14
CA VAL A 114 -5.56 -14.35 -5.12
C VAL A 114 -4.17 -14.28 -4.49
N GLU A 115 -3.41 -15.36 -4.59
CA GLU A 115 -2.01 -15.39 -4.15
C GLU A 115 -1.10 -15.54 -5.37
N LEU A 116 -0.08 -14.67 -5.43
CA LEU A 116 1.01 -14.79 -6.38
C LEU A 116 2.20 -15.41 -5.64
N PRO A 117 2.71 -16.58 -6.04
CA PRO A 117 3.86 -17.16 -5.38
C PRO A 117 5.08 -16.25 -5.55
N GLY A 118 5.79 -15.93 -4.46
CA GLY A 118 7.06 -15.23 -4.53
C GLY A 118 8.09 -16.00 -5.37
N ALA A 119 8.88 -15.26 -6.16
CA ALA A 119 9.87 -15.85 -7.08
C ALA A 119 11.21 -16.21 -6.40
N SER A 120 11.46 -15.67 -5.21
CA SER A 120 12.80 -15.58 -4.60
C SER A 120 13.03 -16.53 -3.42
N ALA A 121 12.06 -16.66 -2.51
CA ALA A 121 12.17 -17.51 -1.33
C ALA A 121 10.86 -18.27 -1.05
N ARG A 122 10.99 -19.47 -0.48
CA ARG A 122 9.85 -20.32 -0.12
C ARG A 122 9.06 -19.64 1.01
N GLY A 123 7.82 -19.21 0.73
CA GLY A 123 6.92 -18.59 1.72
C GLY A 123 6.79 -17.06 1.64
N GLU A 124 7.31 -16.43 0.59
CA GLU A 124 7.04 -15.02 0.30
C GLU A 124 5.68 -14.90 -0.42
N ILE A 125 4.79 -14.05 0.12
CA ILE A 125 3.46 -13.70 -0.40
C ILE A 125 3.39 -12.21 -0.70
#